data_AF-A0A6A6XHU8-F1
#
_entry.id   AF-A0A6A6XHU8-F1
#
_cell.length_a   1.000
_cell.length_b   1.000
_cell.length_c   1.000
_cell.angle_alpha   90.00
_cell.angle_beta   90.00
_cell.angle_gamma   90.00
#
_symmetry.space_group_name_H-M   'P 1'
#
loop_
_entity.id
_entity.type
_entity.pdbx_description
1 polymer ?
#
loop_
_entity_poly.entity_id
_entity_poly.type
_entity_poly.pdbx_seq_one_letter_code
_entity_poly.pdbx_strand_id
1 'polypeptide(L)'
;MTDQSSKLYIPPTRSLILPTIATLLGLTGVGGGVYTFISAQDAIRSFGLRPPPSSTKTALSKHADAFEQSMIHVYGIRNLGVGLSTLGLTAFWKLSPTCQTSPLAADISKKCLGICMMFGTLVALGDAWIVRQFGKSSELEEEARIEASKASTGHALVSVPILATGLTLFFS
;
A
#
# COMPACT_ATOMS: atom_id res chain seq x y z
N MET A 1 21.86 36.25 -30.40
CA MET A 1 21.95 36.46 -28.94
C MET A 1 21.19 35.34 -28.27
N THR A 2 21.97 34.49 -27.61
CA THR A 2 21.71 33.30 -26.78
C THR A 2 20.26 32.95 -26.41
N ASP A 3 19.80 31.83 -26.97
CA ASP A 3 18.79 30.93 -26.40
C ASP A 3 19.40 30.24 -25.15
N GLN A 4 18.96 30.66 -23.97
CA GLN A 4 19.16 29.93 -22.72
C GLN A 4 17.84 29.25 -22.33
N SER A 5 17.43 28.22 -23.07
CA SER A 5 16.54 27.22 -22.48
C SER A 5 17.33 26.47 -21.40
N SER A 6 17.14 26.90 -20.15
CA SER A 6 17.62 26.19 -18.97
C SER A 6 16.89 24.85 -18.88
N LYS A 7 17.41 23.82 -19.57
CA LYS A 7 17.01 22.44 -19.32
C LYS A 7 17.39 22.15 -17.87
N LEU A 8 16.37 22.11 -17.01
CA LEU A 8 16.48 21.71 -15.62
C LEU A 8 17.22 20.38 -15.57
N TYR A 9 18.45 20.38 -15.04
CA TYR A 9 19.25 19.17 -14.87
C TYR A 9 18.55 18.32 -13.80
N ILE A 10 17.80 17.30 -14.24
CA ILE A 10 17.21 16.32 -13.34
C ILE A 10 18.31 15.28 -13.07
N PRO A 11 18.87 15.21 -11.85
CA PRO A 11 19.94 14.27 -11.56
C PRO A 11 19.47 12.83 -11.81
N PRO A 12 20.34 11.95 -12.36
CA PRO A 12 19.99 10.59 -12.79
C PRO A 12 19.38 9.73 -11.68
N THR A 13 19.63 10.07 -10.41
CA THR A 13 19.09 9.42 -9.21
C THR A 13 17.56 9.46 -9.13
N ARG A 14 16.90 10.55 -9.54
CA ARG A 14 15.43 10.68 -9.46
C ARG A 14 14.71 9.73 -10.43
N SER A 15 15.35 9.40 -11.56
CA SER A 15 14.79 8.54 -12.62
C SER A 15 14.67 7.06 -12.24
N LEU A 16 15.39 6.65 -11.19
CA LEU A 16 15.47 5.28 -10.68
C LEU A 16 14.73 5.11 -9.35
N ILE A 17 14.80 6.11 -8.46
CA ILE A 17 14.20 6.01 -7.12
C ILE A 17 12.68 5.82 -7.15
N LEU A 18 11.97 6.64 -7.93
CA LEU A 18 10.49 6.60 -7.98
C LEU A 18 9.94 5.26 -8.49
N PRO A 19 10.39 4.71 -9.64
CA PRO A 19 9.91 3.40 -10.07
C PRO A 19 10.34 2.29 -9.11
N THR A 20 11.48 2.38 -8.43
CA THR A 20 11.88 1.41 -7.40
C THR A 20 10.92 1.43 -6.21
N ILE A 21 10.57 2.60 -5.67
CA ILE A 21 9.61 2.72 -4.57
C ILE A 21 8.24 2.18 -5.01
N ALA A 22 7.75 2.59 -6.18
CA ALA A 22 6.48 2.10 -6.70
C ALA A 22 6.48 0.57 -6.89
N THR A 23 7.59 0.01 -7.37
CA THR A 23 7.74 -1.44 -7.51
C THR A 23 7.71 -2.15 -6.17
N LEU A 24 8.45 -1.65 -5.18
CA LEU A 24 8.46 -2.22 -3.83
C LEU A 24 7.06 -2.20 -3.20
N LEU A 25 6.37 -1.06 -3.28
CA LEU A 25 4.99 -0.93 -2.78
C LEU A 25 4.03 -1.89 -3.51
N GLY A 26 4.17 -1.99 -4.83
CA GLY A 26 3.39 -2.92 -5.64
C GLY A 26 3.62 -4.38 -5.24
N LEU A 27 4.87 -4.78 -5.04
CA LEU A 27 5.24 -6.12 -4.57
C LEU A 27 4.73 -6.39 -3.15
N THR A 28 4.79 -5.42 -2.24
CA THR A 28 4.21 -5.56 -0.89
C THR A 28 2.70 -5.77 -0.96
N GLY A 29 1.99 -5.03 -1.82
CA GLY A 29 0.56 -5.21 -2.04
C GLY A 29 0.21 -6.59 -2.61
N VAL A 30 0.94 -7.05 -3.63
CA VAL A 30 0.76 -8.39 -4.22
C VAL A 30 1.08 -9.48 -3.19
N GLY A 31 2.24 -9.42 -2.57
CA GLY A 31 2.71 -10.42 -1.61
C GLY A 31 1.78 -10.51 -0.39
N GLY A 32 1.44 -9.36 0.20
CA GLY A 32 0.49 -9.29 1.31
C GLY A 32 -0.90 -9.79 0.91
N GLY A 33 -1.37 -9.43 -0.28
CA GLY A 33 -2.66 -9.87 -0.81
C GLY A 33 -2.73 -11.37 -1.10
N VAL A 34 -1.67 -11.97 -1.64
CA VAL A 34 -1.59 -13.44 -1.82
C VAL A 34 -1.50 -14.12 -0.47
N TYR A 35 -0.73 -13.57 0.47
CA TYR A 35 -0.52 -14.18 1.78
C TYR A 35 -1.81 -14.33 2.58
N THR A 36 -2.80 -13.44 2.40
CA THR A 36 -4.11 -13.61 3.06
C THR A 36 -4.82 -14.91 2.69
N PHE A 37 -4.59 -15.45 1.49
CA PHE A 37 -5.20 -16.72 1.05
C PHE A 37 -4.44 -17.95 1.54
N ILE A 38 -3.18 -17.78 1.96
CA ILE A 38 -2.33 -18.86 2.46
C ILE A 38 -2.46 -18.95 3.99
N SER A 39 -2.34 -17.82 4.68
CA SER A 39 -2.54 -17.71 6.12
C SER A 39 -3.21 -16.39 6.46
N ALA A 40 -4.54 -16.35 6.38
CA ALA A 40 -5.34 -15.16 6.66
C ALA A 40 -5.04 -14.55 8.05
N GLN A 41 -4.96 -15.40 9.07
CA GLN A 41 -4.79 -14.98 10.46
C GLN A 41 -3.39 -14.42 10.74
N ASP A 42 -2.35 -14.94 10.08
CA ASP A 42 -1.01 -14.36 10.18
C ASP A 42 -0.88 -13.10 9.32
N ALA A 43 -1.55 -13.07 8.16
CA ALA A 43 -1.54 -11.89 7.29
C ALA A 43 -2.17 -10.68 7.98
N ILE A 44 -3.32 -10.85 8.64
CA ILE A 44 -4.04 -9.75 9.29
C ILE A 44 -3.31 -9.20 10.53
N ARG A 45 -2.48 -10.02 11.18
CA ARG A 45 -1.56 -9.57 12.24
C ARG A 45 -0.56 -8.54 11.76
N SER A 46 -0.12 -8.62 10.50
CA SER A 46 0.76 -7.60 9.91
C SER A 46 0.10 -6.22 9.80
N PHE A 47 -1.23 -6.16 9.87
CA PHE A 47 -2.03 -4.93 9.98
C PHE A 47 -2.30 -4.51 11.43
N GLY A 48 -1.73 -5.20 12.42
CA GLY A 48 -1.93 -4.93 13.84
C GLY A 48 -3.23 -5.46 14.42
N LEU A 49 -3.91 -6.36 13.71
CA LEU A 49 -5.17 -6.95 14.14
C LEU A 49 -4.92 -8.40 14.56
N ARG A 50 -4.81 -8.62 15.87
CA ARG A 50 -4.63 -9.96 16.43
C ARG A 50 -5.98 -10.62 16.66
N PRO A 51 -6.22 -11.83 16.12
CA PRO A 51 -7.46 -12.55 16.38
C PRO A 51 -7.55 -12.97 17.86
N PRO A 52 -8.77 -13.16 18.39
CA PRO A 52 -8.96 -13.65 19.74
C PRO A 52 -8.38 -15.07 19.90
N PRO A 53 -7.89 -15.44 21.11
CA PRO A 53 -7.38 -16.77 21.37
C PRO A 53 -8.41 -17.88 21.08
N SER A 54 -7.96 -19.01 20.58
CA SER A 54 -8.82 -20.17 20.27
C SER A 54 -9.57 -20.70 21.49
N SER A 55 -9.04 -20.51 22.70
CA SER A 55 -9.66 -20.89 23.97
C SER A 55 -10.92 -20.10 24.31
N THR A 56 -11.13 -18.95 23.67
CA THR A 56 -12.25 -18.05 23.95
C THR A 56 -13.37 -18.14 22.89
N LYS A 57 -13.25 -19.05 21.91
CA LYS A 57 -14.20 -19.20 20.79
C LYS A 57 -15.41 -20.08 21.18
N THR A 58 -16.62 -19.52 21.18
CA THR A 58 -17.90 -20.22 21.46
C THR A 58 -18.62 -20.64 20.16
N ALA A 59 -19.79 -21.31 20.18
CA ALA A 59 -20.47 -21.72 18.92
C ALA A 59 -20.92 -20.53 18.02
N LEU A 60 -21.15 -19.35 18.61
CA LEU A 60 -21.31 -18.08 17.87
C LEU A 60 -20.05 -17.74 17.05
N SER A 61 -18.90 -18.32 17.41
CA SER A 61 -17.61 -18.14 16.73
C SER A 61 -17.61 -18.71 15.33
N LYS A 62 -18.34 -19.78 14.98
CA LYS A 62 -18.18 -20.39 13.64
C LYS A 62 -18.59 -19.43 12.52
N HIS A 63 -19.69 -18.71 12.71
CA HIS A 63 -20.12 -17.67 11.77
C HIS A 63 -19.16 -16.47 11.82
N ALA A 64 -18.77 -16.04 13.03
CA ALA A 64 -17.83 -14.93 13.19
C ALA A 64 -16.46 -15.22 12.56
N ASP A 65 -15.95 -16.44 12.69
CA ASP A 65 -14.70 -16.95 12.10
C ASP A 65 -14.82 -16.96 10.58
N ALA A 66 -15.93 -17.46 10.03
CA ALA A 66 -16.17 -17.44 8.58
C ALA A 66 -16.28 -16.02 8.02
N PHE A 67 -16.93 -15.12 8.75
CA PHE A 67 -17.03 -13.69 8.41
C PHE A 67 -15.65 -13.01 8.47
N GLU A 68 -14.88 -13.21 9.54
CA GLU A 68 -13.53 -12.67 9.70
C GLU A 68 -12.61 -13.15 8.56
N GLN A 69 -12.58 -14.45 8.28
CA GLN A 69 -11.80 -15.03 7.19
C GLN A 69 -12.18 -14.40 5.83
N SER A 70 -13.47 -14.28 5.57
CA SER A 70 -13.97 -13.68 4.33
C SER A 70 -13.57 -12.20 4.22
N MET A 71 -13.66 -11.45 5.32
CA MET A 71 -13.22 -10.05 5.39
C MET A 71 -11.73 -9.92 5.12
N ILE A 72 -10.89 -10.79 5.71
CA ILE A 72 -9.44 -10.80 5.46
C ILE A 72 -9.15 -11.07 3.98
N HIS A 73 -9.82 -12.03 3.35
CA HIS A 73 -9.66 -12.29 1.91
C HIS A 73 -10.12 -11.10 1.05
N VAL A 74 -11.19 -10.39 1.44
CA VAL A 74 -11.61 -9.17 0.74
C VAL A 74 -10.52 -8.09 0.80
N TYR A 75 -9.89 -7.89 1.96
CA TYR A 75 -8.72 -7.00 2.06
C TYR A 75 -7.55 -7.51 1.21
N GLY A 76 -7.32 -8.82 1.20
CA GLY A 76 -6.34 -9.47 0.35
C GLY A 76 -6.49 -9.16 -1.15
N ILE A 77 -7.71 -9.34 -1.68
CA ILE A 77 -8.03 -9.03 -3.08
C ILE A 77 -7.80 -7.55 -3.39
N ARG A 78 -8.19 -6.65 -2.48
CA ARG A 78 -7.97 -5.21 -2.66
C ARG A 78 -6.47 -4.89 -2.74
N ASN A 79 -5.66 -5.43 -1.85
CA ASN A 79 -4.21 -5.24 -1.85
C ASN A 79 -3.54 -5.84 -3.09
N LEU A 80 -3.98 -7.03 -3.50
CA LEU A 80 -3.53 -7.67 -4.73
C LEU A 80 -3.85 -6.81 -5.96
N GLY A 81 -5.08 -6.32 -6.07
CA GLY A 81 -5.51 -5.46 -7.17
C GLY A 81 -4.70 -4.16 -7.23
N VAL A 82 -4.59 -3.44 -6.11
CA VAL A 82 -3.80 -2.20 -6.03
C VAL A 82 -2.32 -2.46 -6.32
N GLY A 83 -1.76 -3.56 -5.81
CA GLY A 83 -0.38 -3.95 -6.06
C GLY A 83 -0.12 -4.26 -7.53
N LEU A 84 -0.97 -5.07 -8.17
CA LEU A 84 -0.87 -5.39 -9.58
C LEU A 84 -1.07 -4.17 -10.47
N SER A 85 -2.02 -3.28 -10.16
CA SER A 85 -2.20 -2.02 -10.90
C SER A 85 -0.96 -1.13 -10.79
N THR A 86 -0.37 -1.04 -9.60
CA THR A 86 0.86 -0.28 -9.36
C THR A 86 2.03 -0.84 -10.18
N LEU A 87 2.25 -2.16 -10.14
CA LEU A 87 3.29 -2.83 -10.93
C LEU A 87 3.04 -2.69 -12.42
N GLY A 88 1.80 -2.86 -12.87
CA GLY A 88 1.42 -2.73 -14.27
C GLY A 88 1.66 -1.33 -14.83
N LEU A 89 1.24 -0.28 -14.11
CA LEU A 89 1.51 1.11 -14.50
C LEU A 89 3.01 1.43 -14.48
N THR A 90 3.74 0.92 -13.49
CA THR A 90 5.19 1.12 -13.39
C THR A 90 5.93 0.44 -14.56
N ALA A 91 5.57 -0.82 -14.87
CA ALA A 91 6.11 -1.56 -15.99
C ALA A 91 5.75 -0.92 -17.33
N PHE A 92 4.51 -0.47 -17.51
CA PHE A 92 4.09 0.24 -18.71
C PHE A 92 4.91 1.52 -18.90
N TRP A 93 5.08 2.33 -17.85
CA TRP A 93 5.89 3.55 -17.91
C TRP A 93 7.37 3.26 -18.26
N LYS A 94 8.00 2.27 -17.63
CA LYS A 94 9.45 2.03 -17.76
C LYS A 94 9.85 1.14 -18.93
N LEU A 95 9.00 0.19 -19.32
CA LEU A 95 9.36 -0.91 -20.22
C LEU A 95 8.58 -0.89 -21.54
N SER A 96 7.45 -0.18 -21.63
CA SER A 96 6.67 -0.22 -22.88
C SER A 96 7.35 0.58 -24.00
N PRO A 97 7.37 0.05 -25.24
CA PRO A 97 7.84 0.81 -26.40
C PRO A 97 7.07 2.13 -26.58
N THR A 98 5.78 2.15 -26.27
CA THR A 98 4.93 3.34 -26.34
C THR A 98 5.45 4.46 -25.44
N CYS A 99 5.79 4.19 -24.18
CA CYS A 99 6.33 5.20 -23.27
C CYS A 99 7.79 5.55 -23.58
N GLN A 100 8.57 4.63 -24.15
CA GLN A 100 9.96 4.89 -24.56
C GLN A 100 10.04 5.82 -25.78
N THR A 101 9.02 5.80 -26.64
CA THR A 101 8.98 6.59 -27.89
C THR A 101 8.12 7.85 -27.78
N SER A 102 7.12 7.87 -26.89
CA SER A 102 6.22 9.01 -26.69
C SER A 102 6.38 9.62 -25.30
N PRO A 103 7.00 10.82 -25.21
CA PRO A 103 7.12 11.55 -23.94
C PRO A 103 5.76 11.84 -23.29
N LEU A 104 4.72 12.09 -24.10
CA LEU A 104 3.37 12.32 -23.61
C LEU A 104 2.77 11.07 -22.96
N ALA A 105 2.95 9.89 -23.56
CA ALA A 105 2.46 8.64 -22.99
C ALA A 105 3.17 8.29 -21.67
N ALA A 106 4.49 8.51 -21.60
CA ALA A 106 5.25 8.35 -20.37
C ALA A 106 4.77 9.33 -19.28
N ASP A 107 4.48 10.58 -19.66
CA ASP A 107 3.99 11.60 -18.74
C ASP A 107 2.64 11.26 -18.12
N ILE A 108 1.67 10.88 -18.97
CA ILE A 108 0.34 10.43 -18.52
C ILE A 108 0.47 9.22 -17.59
N SER A 109 1.31 8.25 -17.94
CA SER A 109 1.50 7.03 -17.13
C SER A 109 2.07 7.35 -15.74
N LYS A 110 3.08 8.24 -15.65
CA LYS A 110 3.59 8.75 -14.37
C LYS A 110 2.48 9.41 -13.56
N LYS A 111 1.70 10.30 -14.18
CA LYS A 111 0.63 11.05 -13.49
C LYS A 111 -0.46 10.14 -12.97
N CYS A 112 -0.88 9.14 -13.75
CA CYS A 112 -1.82 8.13 -13.30
C CYS A 112 -1.28 7.35 -12.09
N LEU A 113 -0.03 6.91 -12.15
CA LEU A 113 0.64 6.26 -11.02
C LEU A 113 0.73 7.20 -9.80
N GLY A 114 1.02 8.48 -10.02
CA GLY A 114 1.06 9.50 -8.98
C GLY A 114 -0.28 9.70 -8.27
N ILE A 115 -1.37 9.79 -9.04
CA ILE A 115 -2.74 9.84 -8.53
C ILE A 115 -3.05 8.59 -7.69
N CYS A 116 -2.77 7.39 -8.22
CA CYS A 116 -2.99 6.14 -7.50
C CYS A 116 -2.26 6.13 -6.15
N MET A 117 -1.00 6.58 -6.11
CA MET A 117 -0.21 6.67 -4.87
C MET A 117 -0.81 7.68 -3.89
N MET A 118 -1.17 8.88 -4.35
CA MET A 118 -1.80 9.91 -3.49
C MET A 118 -3.09 9.41 -2.84
N PHE A 119 -3.96 8.73 -3.60
CA PHE A 119 -5.17 8.13 -3.03
C PHE A 119 -4.85 6.89 -2.17
N GLY A 120 -3.81 6.13 -2.50
CA GLY A 120 -3.27 5.07 -1.65
C GLY A 120 -2.81 5.55 -0.27
N THR A 121 -2.37 6.80 -0.15
CA THR A 121 -2.07 7.42 1.16
C THR A 121 -3.29 7.44 2.06
N LEU A 122 -4.50 7.63 1.52
CA LEU A 122 -5.74 7.60 2.33
C LEU A 122 -5.98 6.22 2.93
N VAL A 123 -5.61 5.15 2.22
CA VAL A 123 -5.71 3.78 2.73
C VAL A 123 -4.74 3.61 3.91
N ALA A 124 -3.47 3.99 3.74
CA ALA A 124 -2.48 3.87 4.81
C ALA A 124 -2.83 4.70 6.06
N LEU A 125 -3.33 5.92 5.89
CA LEU A 125 -3.81 6.76 7.00
C LEU A 125 -5.09 6.21 7.62
N GLY A 126 -6.00 5.66 6.80
CA GLY A 126 -7.20 4.97 7.24
C GLY A 126 -6.88 3.77 8.12
N ASP A 127 -5.96 2.90 7.67
CA ASP A 127 -5.47 1.75 8.44
C ASP A 127 -4.84 2.22 9.75
N ALA A 128 -3.97 3.23 9.70
CA ALA A 128 -3.37 3.81 10.90
C ALA A 128 -4.43 4.26 11.91
N TRP A 129 -5.49 4.93 11.45
CA TRP A 129 -6.57 5.41 12.29
C TRP A 129 -7.44 4.28 12.85
N ILE A 130 -7.91 3.36 11.99
CA ILE A 130 -8.78 2.26 12.39
C ILE A 130 -8.08 1.31 13.37
N VAL A 131 -6.81 0.96 13.09
CA VAL A 131 -6.02 0.10 13.99
C VAL A 131 -5.75 0.79 15.32
N ARG A 132 -5.60 2.12 15.33
CA ARG A 132 -5.51 2.89 16.59
C ARG A 132 -6.81 2.83 17.38
N GLN A 133 -7.97 2.88 16.73
CA GLN A 133 -9.26 2.75 17.42
C GLN A 133 -9.45 1.34 17.97
N PHE A 134 -9.09 0.32 17.19
CA PHE A 134 -9.06 -1.07 17.65
C PHE A 134 -8.20 -1.21 18.90
N GLY A 135 -6.95 -0.73 18.87
CA GLY A 135 -6.00 -0.80 19.99
C GLY A 135 -6.42 -0.04 21.26
N LYS A 136 -7.45 0.82 21.20
CA LYS A 136 -8.02 1.51 22.37
C LYS A 136 -9.12 0.72 23.07
N SER A 137 -9.62 -0.37 22.49
CA SER A 137 -10.66 -1.18 23.10
C SER A 137 -10.17 -1.79 24.42
N SER A 138 -10.95 -1.61 25.49
CA SER A 138 -10.69 -2.21 26.80
C SER A 138 -10.79 -3.75 26.79
N GLU A 139 -11.43 -4.30 25.76
CA GLU A 139 -11.64 -5.74 25.58
C GLU A 139 -10.39 -6.45 25.04
N LEU A 140 -9.39 -5.72 24.54
CA LEU A 140 -8.16 -6.30 24.02
C LEU A 140 -7.20 -6.68 25.14
N GLU A 141 -6.56 -7.84 24.97
CA GLU A 141 -5.36 -8.20 25.72
C GLU A 141 -4.21 -7.23 25.44
N GLU A 142 -3.31 -7.07 26.40
CA GLU A 142 -2.23 -6.08 26.32
C GLU A 142 -1.32 -6.30 25.10
N GLU A 143 -1.02 -7.56 24.77
CA GLU A 143 -0.21 -7.90 23.59
C GLU A 143 -0.84 -7.38 22.28
N ALA A 144 -2.15 -7.57 22.13
CA ALA A 144 -2.89 -7.11 20.95
C ALA A 144 -2.92 -5.57 20.86
N ARG A 145 -3.00 -4.87 22.00
CA ARG A 145 -2.92 -3.40 22.03
C ARG A 145 -1.56 -2.88 21.61
N ILE A 146 -0.48 -3.51 22.08
CA ILE A 146 0.89 -3.14 21.70
C ILE A 146 1.10 -3.36 20.20
N GLU A 147 0.63 -4.49 19.67
CA GLU A 147 0.73 -4.82 18.24
C GLU A 147 -0.05 -3.80 17.38
N ALA A 148 -1.29 -3.48 17.76
CA ALA A 148 -2.10 -2.46 17.11
C ALA A 148 -1.44 -1.08 17.15
N SER A 149 -0.89 -0.67 18.29
CA SER A 149 -0.21 0.63 18.43
C SER A 149 1.01 0.75 17.52
N LYS A 150 1.83 -0.32 17.46
CA LYS A 150 3.00 -0.38 16.56
C LYS A 150 2.60 -0.34 15.10
N ALA A 151 1.63 -1.16 14.70
CA ALA A 151 1.14 -1.21 13.32
C ALA A 151 0.50 0.12 12.89
N SER A 152 -0.32 0.73 13.75
CA SER A 152 -0.90 2.05 13.50
C SER A 152 0.18 3.10 13.18
N THR A 153 1.24 3.13 13.99
CA THR A 153 2.38 4.03 13.76
C THR A 153 3.10 3.68 12.46
N GLY A 154 3.31 2.38 12.19
CA GLY A 154 3.92 1.90 10.96
C GLY A 154 3.16 2.33 9.71
N HIS A 155 1.84 2.18 9.68
CA HIS A 155 0.99 2.61 8.57
C HIS A 155 1.06 4.14 8.36
N ALA A 156 1.03 4.93 9.44
CA ALA A 156 1.18 6.38 9.35
C ALA A 156 2.54 6.78 8.78
N LEU A 157 3.62 6.11 9.18
CA LEU A 157 4.97 6.36 8.67
C LEU A 157 5.10 5.98 7.19
N VAL A 158 4.56 4.83 6.78
CA VAL A 158 4.58 4.36 5.38
C VAL A 158 3.73 5.25 4.47
N SER A 159 2.71 5.94 5.01
CA SER A 159 1.92 6.90 4.23
C SER A 159 2.76 8.07 3.67
N VAL A 160 3.84 8.46 4.37
CA VAL A 160 4.71 9.58 3.97
C VAL A 160 5.46 9.30 2.67
N PRO A 161 6.24 8.21 2.51
CA PRO A 161 6.91 7.91 1.24
C PRO A 161 5.91 7.60 0.11
N ILE A 162 4.73 7.04 0.40
CA ILE A 162 3.67 6.86 -0.59
C ILE A 162 3.23 8.22 -1.13
N LEU A 163 2.88 9.17 -0.24
CA LEU A 163 2.43 10.50 -0.62
C LEU A 163 3.53 11.27 -1.36
N ALA A 164 4.76 11.25 -0.85
CA ALA A 164 5.89 11.93 -1.47
C ALA A 164 6.18 11.38 -2.88
N THR A 165 6.09 10.06 -3.07
CA THR A 165 6.22 9.42 -4.38
C THR A 165 5.08 9.84 -5.31
N GLY A 166 3.85 9.85 -4.81
CA GLY A 166 2.66 10.24 -5.56
C GLY A 166 2.72 11.70 -6.05
N LEU A 167 2.99 12.63 -5.13
CA LEU A 167 3.16 14.05 -5.45
C LEU A 167 4.29 14.26 -6.45
N THR A 168 5.42 13.57 -6.25
CA THR A 168 6.53 13.67 -7.19
C THR A 168 6.13 13.18 -8.57
N LEU A 169 5.55 11.99 -8.69
CA LEU A 169 5.13 11.44 -9.99
C LEU A 169 4.08 12.30 -10.70
N PHE A 170 3.20 12.96 -9.96
CA PHE A 170 2.14 13.80 -10.52
C PHE A 170 2.63 15.16 -11.03
N PHE A 171 3.56 15.79 -10.31
CA PHE A 171 4.07 17.12 -10.65
C PHE A 171 5.42 17.13 -11.40
N SER A 172 6.00 15.94 -11.70
CA SER A 172 7.26 15.81 -12.47
C SER A 172 7.06 15.57 -13.96
#